data_AF-A0A851UXE1-F1
#
_entry.id   AF-A0A851UXE1-F1
#
_cell.length_a   1.000
_cell.length_b   1.000
_cell.length_c   1.000
_cell.angle_alpha   90.00
_cell.angle_beta   90.00
_cell.angle_gamma   90.00
#
_symmetry.space_group_name_H-M   'P 1'
#
loop_
_entity.id
_entity.type
_entity.pdbx_description
1 polymer ?
#
loop_
_entity_poly.entity_id
_entity_poly.type
_entity_poly.pdbx_seq_one_letter_code
_entity_poly.pdbx_strand_id
1 'polypeptide(L)' 'VLLDPQLVPGGGASEMAVAHALTEKSKAMTGVEQWPYRAVAQALEVIPRTLIQNCGASTIRLLTSLRAKHTQESCETWGV' A
#
# COMPACT_ATOMS: atom_id res chain seq x y z
N VAL A 1 13.81 28.20 -6.95
CA VAL A 1 12.62 28.30 -6.06
C VAL A 1 12.18 26.89 -5.74
N LEU A 2 11.98 26.56 -4.47
CA LEU A 2 11.49 25.25 -4.04
C LEU A 2 9.95 25.32 -4.07
N LEU A 3 9.32 24.39 -4.81
CA LEU A 3 7.88 24.44 -5.13
C LEU A 3 7.01 23.81 -4.04
N ASP A 4 7.33 22.60 -3.59
CA ASP A 4 6.57 21.87 -2.58
C ASP A 4 7.49 21.24 -1.52
N PRO A 5 7.41 21.66 -0.23
CA PRO A 5 8.27 21.17 0.84
C PRO A 5 7.73 19.90 1.55
N GLN A 6 6.79 19.17 0.94
CA GLN A 6 6.17 17.99 1.57
C GLN A 6 6.99 16.72 1.31
N LEU A 7 7.08 15.85 2.32
CA LEU A 7 7.83 14.59 2.26
C LEU A 7 6.96 13.44 2.73
N VAL A 8 7.12 12.28 2.10
CA VAL A 8 6.42 11.04 2.44
C VAL A 8 7.41 9.90 2.67
N PRO A 9 7.07 8.91 3.51
CA PRO A 9 7.92 7.75 3.73
C PRO A 9 8.04 6.88 2.46
N GLY A 10 9.27 6.52 2.10
CA GLY A 10 9.58 5.65 0.96
C GLY A 10 9.51 4.15 1.31
N GLY A 11 10.22 3.33 0.53
CA GLY A 11 10.33 1.89 0.81
C GLY A 11 9.00 1.13 0.68
N GLY A 12 8.10 1.58 -0.19
CA GLY A 12 6.78 0.95 -0.36
C GLY A 12 5.75 1.36 0.70
N ALA A 13 6.10 2.24 1.66
CA ALA A 13 5.18 2.69 2.71
C ALA A 13 4.01 3.49 2.13
N SER A 14 4.32 4.50 1.31
CA SER A 14 3.31 5.34 0.67
C SER A 14 2.39 4.54 -0.25
N GLU A 15 2.95 3.62 -1.03
CA GLU A 15 2.17 2.74 -1.91
C GLU A 15 1.24 1.83 -1.12
N MET A 16 1.69 1.28 0.02
CA MET A 16 0.86 0.46 0.89
C MET A 16 -0.25 1.26 1.58
N ALA A 17 0.05 2.49 2.03
CA ALA A 17 -0.94 3.36 2.65
C ALA A 17 -2.05 3.73 1.66
N VAL A 18 -1.68 4.08 0.42
CA VAL A 18 -2.65 4.37 -0.64
C VAL A 18 -3.42 3.11 -1.04
N ALA A 19 -2.77 1.95 -1.15
CA ALA A 19 -3.44 0.68 -1.43
C ALA A 19 -4.48 0.33 -0.36
N HIS A 20 -4.16 0.53 0.92
CA HIS A 20 -5.08 0.31 2.03
C HIS A 20 -6.27 1.28 1.96
N ALA A 21 -6.00 2.59 1.83
CA ALA A 21 -7.05 3.61 1.74
C ALA A 21 -8.00 3.38 0.56
N LEU A 22 -7.47 2.99 -0.61
CA LEU A 22 -8.30 2.63 -1.77
C LEU A 22 -9.09 1.34 -1.51
N THR A 23 -8.50 0.36 -0.83
CA THR A 23 -9.21 -0.87 -0.48
C THR A 23 -10.38 -0.60 0.47
N GLU A 24 -10.22 0.27 1.47
CA GLU A 24 -11.32 0.66 2.36
C GLU A 24 -12.41 1.44 1.61
N LYS A 25 -12.03 2.41 0.78
CA LYS A 25 -12.99 3.14 -0.07
C LYS A 25 -13.76 2.19 -1.00
N SER A 26 -13.10 1.18 -1.57
CA SER A 26 -13.77 0.18 -2.42
C SER A 26 -14.89 -0.57 -1.71
N LYS A 27 -14.78 -0.80 -0.39
CA LYS A 27 -15.81 -1.49 0.40
C LYS A 27 -17.05 -0.62 0.62
N ALA A 28 -16.88 0.71 0.63
CA ALA A 28 -17.98 1.65 0.76
C ALA A 28 -18.72 1.88 -0.56
N MET A 29 -18.11 1.55 -1.71
CA MET A 29 -18.72 1.68 -3.03
C MET A 29 -19.68 0.53 -3.30
N THR A 30 -20.82 0.83 -3.92
CA THR A 30 -21.82 -0.18 -4.31
C THR A 30 -21.87 -0.31 -5.82
N GLY A 31 -21.73 -1.53 -6.35
CA GLY A 31 -21.88 -1.82 -7.77
C GLY A 31 -20.62 -2.35 -8.44
N VAL A 32 -20.62 -2.37 -9.77
CA VAL A 32 -19.55 -3.01 -10.58
C VAL A 32 -18.24 -2.24 -10.55
N GLU A 33 -18.29 -0.95 -10.23
CA GLU A 33 -17.12 -0.05 -10.12
C GLU A 33 -16.18 -0.40 -8.95
N GLN A 34 -16.67 -1.12 -7.93
CA GLN A 34 -15.85 -1.64 -6.83
C GLN A 34 -14.68 -2.49 -7.34
N TRP A 35 -14.90 -3.31 -8.37
CA TRP A 35 -13.92 -4.32 -8.79
C TRP A 35 -12.68 -3.70 -9.44
N PRO A 36 -12.81 -2.80 -10.43
CA PRO A 36 -11.67 -2.05 -10.96
C PRO A 36 -10.95 -1.23 -9.88
N TYR A 37 -11.71 -0.62 -8.97
CA TYR A 37 -11.13 0.19 -7.90
C TYR A 37 -10.24 -0.65 -6.97
N ARG A 38 -10.73 -1.82 -6.54
CA ARG A 38 -9.95 -2.77 -5.74
C ARG A 38 -8.76 -3.35 -6.52
N ALA A 39 -8.90 -3.58 -7.82
CA ALA A 39 -7.81 -4.09 -8.64
C ALA A 39 -6.62 -3.11 -8.71
N VAL A 40 -6.90 -1.82 -8.87
CA VAL A 40 -5.86 -0.77 -8.83
C VAL A 40 -5.21 -0.68 -7.46
N ALA A 41 -6.00 -0.77 -6.38
CA ALA A 41 -5.47 -0.80 -5.02
C ALA A 41 -4.46 -1.94 -4.82
N GLN A 42 -4.78 -3.14 -5.31
CA GLN A 42 -3.88 -4.30 -5.24
C GLN A 42 -2.64 -4.16 -6.14
N ALA A 43 -2.76 -3.45 -7.27
CA ALA A 43 -1.64 -3.23 -8.18
C ALA A 43 -0.53 -2.35 -7.56
N LEU A 44 -0.89 -1.39 -6.70
CA LEU A 44 0.09 -0.53 -6.01
C LEU A 44 1.06 -1.32 -5.11
N GLU A 45 0.62 -2.47 -4.59
CA GLU A 45 1.47 -3.33 -3.77
C GLU A 45 2.60 -4.03 -4.55
N VAL A 46 2.68 -3.86 -5.88
CA VAL A 46 3.78 -4.40 -6.68
C VAL A 46 5.13 -3.81 -6.25
N ILE A 47 5.17 -2.53 -5.86
CA ILE A 47 6.42 -1.86 -5.45
C ILE A 47 7.01 -2.51 -4.18
N PRO A 48 6.30 -2.55 -3.04
CA PRO A 48 6.82 -3.22 -1.84
C PRO A 48 7.06 -4.72 -2.07
N ARG A 49 6.24 -5.39 -2.90
CA ARG A 49 6.44 -6.81 -3.25
C ARG A 49 7.78 -7.04 -3.96
N THR A 50 8.08 -6.23 -4.97
CA THR A 50 9.32 -6.33 -5.75
C THR A 50 10.53 -5.98 -4.89
N LEU A 51 10.44 -4.99 -4.01
CA LEU A 51 11.52 -4.68 -3.05
C LEU A 51 11.82 -5.87 -2.14
N ILE A 52 10.81 -6.48 -1.52
CA ILE A 52 11.00 -7.67 -0.67
C ILE A 52 11.63 -8.82 -1.46
N GLN A 53 11.14 -9.06 -2.68
CA GLN A 53 11.63 -10.12 -3.54
C GLN A 53 13.10 -9.92 -3.91
N ASN A 54 13.49 -8.69 -4.25
CA ASN A 54 14.88 -8.34 -4.56
C ASN A 54 15.81 -8.53 -3.35
N CYS A 55 15.30 -8.33 -2.13
CA CYS A 55 16.04 -8.57 -0.89
C CYS A 55 16.13 -10.07 -0.51
N GLY A 56 15.54 -10.98 -1.28
CA GLY A 56 15.58 -12.43 -1.02
C GLY A 56 14.78 -12.89 0.20
N ALA A 57 13.92 -12.03 0.75
CA ALA A 57 13.09 -12.37 1.90
C ALA A 57 11.76 -13.02 1.49
N SER A 58 11.07 -13.63 2.46
CA SER A 58 9.77 -14.26 2.21
C SER A 58 8.70 -13.21 1.89
N THR A 59 8.45 -12.99 0.60
CA THR A 59 7.51 -11.99 0.08
C THR A 59 6.11 -12.15 0.67
N ILE A 60 5.59 -13.38 0.74
CA ILE A 60 4.24 -13.63 1.26
C ILE A 60 4.14 -13.22 2.74
N ARG A 61 5.11 -13.65 3.56
CA ARG A 61 5.09 -13.39 5.01
C ARG A 61 5.23 -11.89 5.30
N LEU A 62 6.20 -11.23 4.68
CA LEU A 62 6.47 -9.82 4.91
C LEU A 62 5.35 -8.92 4.39
N LEU A 63 4.86 -9.17 3.17
CA LEU A 63 3.76 -8.38 2.61
C LEU A 63 2.47 -8.55 3.42
N THR A 64 2.19 -9.75 3.93
CA THR A 64 1.04 -9.99 4.82
C THR A 64 1.21 -9.25 6.15
N SER A 65 2.40 -9.27 6.74
CA SER A 65 2.69 -8.50 7.96
C SER A 65 2.58 -7.00 7.73
N LEU A 66 2.99 -6.51 6.55
CA LEU A 66 2.92 -5.11 6.18
C LEU A 66 1.47 -4.65 6.03
N ARG A 67 0.63 -5.42 5.33
CA ARG A 67 -0.82 -5.18 5.25
C ARG A 67 -1.46 -5.14 6.64
N ALA A 68 -1.11 -6.08 7.52
CA ALA A 68 -1.65 -6.14 8.88
C ALA A 68 -1.28 -4.90 9.72
N LYS A 69 -0.07 -4.33 9.51
CA LYS A 69 0.34 -3.08 10.14
C LYS A 69 -0.46 -1.89 9.59
N HIS A 70 -0.67 -1.82 8.28
CA HIS A 70 -1.40 -0.72 7.65
C HIS A 70 -2.90 -0.70 7.93
N THR A 71 -3.49 -1.82 8.38
CA THR A 71 -4.88 -1.86 8.88
C THR A 71 -5.01 -1.31 10.31
N GLN A 72 -3.92 -1.15 11.06
CA GLN A 72 -3.94 -0.59 12.41
C GLN A 72 -3.95 0.94 12.37
N GLU A 73 -4.61 1.58 13.33
CA GLU A 73 -4.67 3.04 13.41
C GLU A 73 -3.27 3.66 13.50
N SER A 74 -3.06 4.76 12.77
CA SER A 74 -1.82 5.56 12.77
C SER A 74 -0.55 4.86 12.27
N CYS A 75 -0.65 3.73 11.55
CA CYS A 75 0.49 2.95 11.06
C CYS A 75 0.75 3.08 9.54
N GLU A 76 0.54 4.27 8.97
CA GLU A 76 0.65 4.52 7.52
C GLU A 76 2.11 4.64 7.01
N THR A 77 3.08 4.82 7.92
CA THR A 77 4.47 5.11 7.55
C THR A 77 5.37 3.87 7.44
N TRP A 78 4.82 2.67 7.64
CA TRP A 78 5.60 1.44 7.62
C TRP A 78 5.94 1.00 6.19
N GLY A 79 7.23 0.90 5.87
CA GLY A 79 7.74 0.32 4.63
C GLY A 79 8.36 -1.07 4.84
N VAL A 80 8.96 -1.59 3.77
CA VAL A 80 9.76 -2.84 3.77
C VAL A 80 11.25 -2.59 3.95
#